data_AF-A0A970QIU7-F1
#
_entry.id   AF-A0A970QIU7-F1
#
_cell.length_a   1.000
_cell.length_b   1.000
_cell.length_c   1.000
_cell.angle_alpha   90.00
_cell.angle_beta   90.00
_cell.angle_gamma   90.00
#
_symmetry.space_group_name_H-M   'P 1'
#
loop_
_entity.id
_entity.type
_entity.pdbx_description
1 polymer ?
#
loop_
_entity_poly.entity_id
_entity_poly.type
_entity_poly.pdbx_seq_one_letter_code
_entity_poly.pdbx_strand_id
1 'polypeptide(L)'
;MNTKIAIGVVAAVLLLVLMLPFVLNSLRAPAPEPEPAVVAPAPPPPPPPPEAAAETREIPDFPVLYSPPPRTPAQYETRQSQSSGPALTAETLVGTAWEAPSPYGPVTIELGPNGQAVAHHSMVGSVTGNWSVHGSKVRASVSFMGQSMSMDADIKGNNLQVQGRSLRKLR
;
A
#
# COMPACT_ATOMS: atom_id res chain seq x y z
N MET A 1 13.85 -12.55 31.22
CA MET A 1 12.39 -12.84 31.19
C MET A 1 12.18 -14.12 30.40
N ASN A 2 11.50 -15.12 30.97
CA ASN A 2 11.41 -16.44 30.36
C ASN A 2 10.59 -16.37 29.07
N THR A 3 11.21 -16.64 27.92
CA THR A 3 10.60 -16.52 26.57
C THR A 3 9.28 -17.28 26.45
N LYS A 4 9.12 -18.39 27.19
CA LYS A 4 7.88 -19.18 27.27
C LYS A 4 6.72 -18.42 27.92
N ILE A 5 7.01 -17.61 28.95
CA ILE A 5 6.02 -16.78 29.65
C ILE A 5 5.64 -15.58 28.76
N ALA A 6 6.62 -14.98 28.07
CA ALA A 6 6.36 -13.90 27.13
C ALA A 6 5.48 -14.34 25.95
N ILE A 7 5.73 -15.54 25.38
CA ILE A 7 4.90 -16.10 24.30
C ILE A 7 3.49 -16.43 24.79
N GLY A 8 3.36 -16.99 26.00
CA GLY A 8 2.06 -17.30 26.59
C GLY A 8 1.19 -16.05 26.81
N VAL A 9 1.77 -14.96 27.30
CA VAL A 9 1.05 -13.69 27.52
C VAL A 9 0.66 -13.04 26.19
N VAL A 10 1.55 -13.04 25.20
CA VAL A 10 1.24 -12.47 23.87
C VAL A 10 0.15 -13.27 23.17
N ALA A 11 0.20 -14.61 23.22
CA ALA A 11 -0.83 -15.46 22.63
C ALA A 11 -2.21 -15.25 23.28
N ALA A 12 -2.26 -15.09 24.61
CA ALA A 12 -3.50 -14.83 25.34
C ALA A 12 -4.10 -13.46 24.99
N VAL A 13 -3.27 -12.41 24.91
CA VAL A 13 -3.72 -11.06 24.53
C VAL A 13 -4.17 -11.02 23.07
N LEU A 14 -3.49 -11.74 22.17
CA LEU A 14 -3.88 -11.82 20.76
C LEU A 14 -5.26 -12.48 20.59
N LEU A 15 -5.50 -13.58 21.31
CA LEU A 15 -6.80 -14.28 21.30
C LEU A 15 -7.93 -13.38 21.82
N LEU A 16 -7.66 -12.56 22.84
CA LEU A 16 -8.64 -11.64 23.40
C LEU A 16 -8.99 -10.51 22.42
N VAL A 17 -7.99 -9.92 21.75
CA VAL A 17 -8.19 -8.85 20.75
C VAL A 17 -8.94 -9.36 19.52
N LEU A 18 -8.69 -10.62 19.12
CA LEU A 18 -9.31 -11.22 17.93
C LEU A 18 -10.79 -11.56 18.14
N MET A 19 -11.21 -11.78 19.40
CA MET A 19 -12.62 -12.03 19.76
C MET A 19 -13.42 -10.73 19.97
N LEU A 20 -12.75 -9.59 20.20
CA LEU A 20 -13.37 -8.29 20.44
C LEU A 20 -14.33 -7.81 19.31
N PRO A 21 -13.97 -7.87 18.00
CA PRO A 21 -14.87 -7.43 16.94
C PRO A 21 -16.12 -8.31 16.83
N PHE A 22 -16.04 -9.59 17.20
CA PHE A 22 -17.17 -10.51 17.17
C PHE A 22 -18.19 -10.15 18.25
N VAL A 23 -17.73 -9.87 19.47
CA VAL A 23 -18.57 -9.43 20.59
C VAL A 23 -19.19 -8.05 20.31
N LEU A 24 -18.41 -7.11 19.77
CA LEU A 24 -18.90 -5.78 19.43
C LEU A 24 -19.91 -5.82 18.25
N ASN A 25 -19.74 -6.74 17.31
CA ASN A 25 -20.69 -6.93 16.21
C ASN A 25 -22.00 -7.58 16.69
N SER A 26 -21.96 -8.49 17.66
CA SER A 26 -23.16 -9.09 18.27
C SER A 26 -23.98 -8.11 19.12
N LEU A 27 -23.37 -7.03 19.63
CA LEU A 27 -24.06 -5.99 20.38
C LEU A 27 -24.57 -4.84 19.50
N ARG A 28 -24.24 -4.83 18.20
CA ARG A 28 -24.69 -3.79 17.28
C ARG A 28 -26.12 -4.08 16.85
N ALA A 29 -27.07 -3.34 17.40
CA ALA A 29 -28.45 -3.33 16.91
C ALA A 29 -28.46 -2.95 15.41
N PRO A 30 -29.36 -3.55 14.60
CA PRO A 30 -29.52 -3.17 13.21
C PRO A 30 -29.90 -1.68 13.14
N ALA A 31 -29.16 -0.93 12.31
CA ALA A 31 -29.45 0.47 12.08
C ALA A 31 -30.83 0.60 11.40
N PRO A 32 -31.64 1.62 11.76
CA PRO A 32 -32.91 1.86 11.09
C PRO A 32 -32.66 2.22 9.62
N GLU A 33 -33.46 1.59 8.76
CA GLU A 33 -33.49 1.80 7.31
C GLU A 33 -33.76 3.28 7.00
N PRO A 34 -32.98 3.93 6.12
CA PRO A 34 -33.27 5.30 5.71
C PRO A 34 -34.51 5.34 4.83
N GLU A 35 -35.50 6.15 5.24
CA GLU A 35 -36.68 6.46 4.43
C GLU A 35 -36.28 7.08 3.08
N PRO A 36 -37.00 6.76 1.98
CA PRO A 36 -36.74 7.34 0.68
C PRO A 36 -37.11 8.83 0.67
N ALA A 37 -36.12 9.69 0.48
CA ALA A 37 -36.32 11.10 0.20
C ALA A 37 -36.98 11.28 -1.18
N VAL A 38 -38.10 12.01 -1.21
CA VAL A 38 -38.83 12.37 -2.43
C VAL A 38 -37.98 13.36 -3.25
N VAL A 39 -37.58 12.97 -4.45
CA VAL A 39 -36.82 13.80 -5.40
C VAL A 39 -37.79 14.69 -6.16
N ALA A 40 -37.62 16.02 -6.07
CA ALA A 40 -38.33 16.98 -6.92
C ALA A 40 -37.86 16.86 -8.38
N PRO A 41 -38.75 17.00 -9.38
CA PRO A 41 -38.37 16.85 -10.79
C PRO A 41 -37.43 17.97 -11.24
N ALA A 42 -36.37 17.60 -11.95
CA ALA A 42 -35.42 18.53 -12.57
C ALA A 42 -36.09 19.33 -13.71
N PRO A 43 -35.69 20.59 -13.94
CA PRO A 43 -36.18 21.38 -15.07
C PRO A 43 -35.75 20.78 -16.41
N PRO A 44 -36.55 20.97 -17.49
CA PRO A 44 -36.24 20.40 -18.80
C PRO A 44 -34.95 21.00 -19.38
N PRO A 45 -34.18 20.22 -20.16
CA PRO A 45 -32.96 20.69 -20.80
C PRO A 45 -33.26 21.76 -21.88
N PRO A 46 -32.34 22.71 -22.10
CA PRO A 46 -32.47 23.68 -23.18
C PRO A 46 -32.42 23.00 -24.56
N PRO A 47 -33.05 23.60 -25.58
CA PRO A 47 -33.05 23.05 -26.94
C PRO A 47 -31.63 23.02 -27.54
N PRO A 48 -31.34 22.04 -28.41
CA PRO A 48 -30.03 21.93 -29.06
C PRO A 48 -29.80 23.08 -30.07
N PRO A 49 -28.54 23.50 -30.29
CA PRO A 49 -28.17 24.45 -31.33
C PRO A 49 -28.45 23.90 -32.74
N PRO A 50 -28.73 24.75 -33.75
CA PRO A 50 -28.91 24.32 -35.13
C PRO A 50 -27.62 23.72 -35.70
N GLU A 51 -27.76 22.55 -36.31
CA GLU A 51 -26.70 21.75 -36.92
C GLU A 51 -26.17 22.47 -38.17
N ALA A 52 -24.92 22.93 -38.11
CA ALA A 52 -24.24 23.47 -39.27
C ALA A 52 -23.90 22.31 -40.24
N ALA A 53 -24.40 22.41 -41.47
CA ALA A 53 -24.15 21.44 -42.53
C ALA A 53 -22.65 21.14 -42.67
N ALA A 54 -22.29 19.87 -42.50
CA ALA A 54 -20.92 19.41 -42.71
C ALA A 54 -20.61 19.40 -44.21
N GLU A 55 -19.85 20.38 -44.68
CA GLU A 55 -19.18 20.30 -45.98
C GLU A 55 -18.12 19.19 -45.91
N THR A 56 -18.35 18.10 -46.64
CA THR A 56 -17.35 17.06 -46.88
C THR A 56 -16.17 17.66 -47.65
N ARG A 57 -15.05 17.91 -46.98
CA ARG A 57 -13.77 18.21 -47.64
C ARG A 57 -13.07 16.90 -47.97
N GLU A 58 -12.90 16.62 -49.26
CA GLU A 58 -12.09 15.49 -49.74
C GLU A 58 -10.63 15.69 -49.29
N ILE A 59 -10.11 14.72 -48.53
CA ILE A 59 -8.72 14.69 -48.05
C ILE A 59 -7.89 13.99 -49.15
N PRO A 60 -6.86 14.62 -49.74
CA PRO A 60 -6.01 13.94 -50.70
C PRO A 60 -5.24 12.79 -50.05
N ASP A 61 -5.23 11.64 -50.72
CA ASP A 61 -4.52 10.43 -50.30
C ASP A 61 -3.01 10.60 -50.55
N PHE A 62 -2.23 10.76 -49.47
CA PHE A 62 -0.77 10.80 -49.53
C PHE A 62 -0.20 9.44 -49.15
N PRO A 63 0.70 8.85 -49.96
CA PRO A 63 1.32 7.57 -49.60
C PRO A 63 2.24 7.76 -48.39
N VAL A 64 1.89 7.07 -47.29
CA VAL A 64 2.67 7.07 -46.03
C VAL A 64 3.98 6.29 -46.25
N LEU A 65 5.03 6.99 -46.68
CA LEU A 65 6.38 6.45 -46.84
C LEU A 65 7.22 6.60 -45.56
N TYR A 66 6.68 6.22 -44.41
CA TYR A 66 7.46 6.14 -43.18
C TYR A 66 7.00 4.99 -42.30
N SER A 67 7.75 3.89 -42.30
CA SER A 67 7.63 2.87 -41.27
C SER A 67 8.50 3.30 -40.09
N PRO A 68 7.93 3.54 -38.89
CA PRO A 68 8.74 3.88 -37.74
C PRO A 68 9.68 2.72 -37.40
N PRO A 69 10.93 3.00 -36.99
CA PRO A 69 11.85 1.95 -36.59
C PRO A 69 11.25 1.13 -35.45
N PRO A 70 11.52 -0.19 -35.38
CA PRO A 70 11.01 -1.05 -34.32
C PRO A 70 11.42 -0.45 -32.96
N ARG A 71 10.42 -0.15 -32.13
CA ARG A 71 10.64 0.35 -30.78
C ARG A 71 11.38 -0.74 -29.99
N THR A 72 12.64 -0.51 -29.67
CA THR A 72 13.31 -1.26 -28.61
C THR A 72 12.50 -1.04 -27.32
N PRO A 73 12.03 -2.10 -26.64
CA PRO A 73 11.45 -1.94 -25.32
C PRO A 73 12.51 -1.27 -24.47
N ALA A 74 12.13 -0.17 -23.85
CA ALA A 74 13.11 0.63 -23.19
C ALA A 74 13.61 -0.07 -21.93
N GLN A 75 14.93 -0.04 -21.74
CA GLN A 75 15.66 -0.81 -20.72
C GLN A 75 15.29 -0.48 -19.27
N TYR A 76 14.36 0.45 -19.03
CA TYR A 76 13.83 0.74 -17.69
C TYR A 76 12.94 -0.37 -17.12
N GLU A 77 12.39 -1.26 -17.95
CA GLU A 77 11.51 -2.33 -17.44
C GLU A 77 12.29 -3.57 -16.95
N THR A 78 13.56 -3.73 -17.32
CA THR A 78 14.35 -4.94 -16.99
C THR A 78 15.11 -4.85 -15.65
N ARG A 79 15.17 -3.67 -15.00
CA ARG A 79 15.89 -3.51 -13.72
C ARG A 79 15.07 -3.83 -12.46
N GLN A 80 13.81 -4.25 -12.58
CA GLN A 80 12.94 -4.43 -11.41
C GLN A 80 13.04 -5.79 -10.71
N SER A 81 13.89 -6.74 -11.16
CA SER A 81 13.81 -8.11 -10.62
C SER A 81 15.12 -8.76 -10.19
N GLN A 82 16.25 -8.05 -10.15
CA GLN A 82 17.48 -8.62 -9.61
C GLN A 82 18.28 -7.55 -8.87
N SER A 83 17.93 -7.31 -7.61
CA SER A 83 18.84 -6.69 -6.65
C SER A 83 20.01 -7.65 -6.42
N SER A 84 21.02 -7.61 -7.29
CA SER A 84 22.33 -8.25 -7.11
C SER A 84 23.17 -7.47 -6.07
N GLY A 85 22.53 -7.12 -4.95
CA GLY A 85 23.15 -6.42 -3.83
C GLY A 85 23.61 -7.41 -2.77
N PRO A 86 24.41 -6.97 -1.78
CA PRO A 86 24.70 -7.75 -0.60
C PRO A 86 23.41 -8.34 0.00
N ALA A 87 23.50 -9.55 0.55
CA ALA A 87 22.36 -10.15 1.26
C ALA A 87 21.83 -9.18 2.32
N LEU A 88 20.51 -9.09 2.48
CA LEU A 88 19.92 -8.18 3.46
C LEU A 88 20.35 -8.60 4.87
N THR A 89 21.21 -7.80 5.49
CA THR A 89 21.56 -7.83 6.91
C THR A 89 21.00 -6.59 7.61
N ALA A 90 21.02 -6.59 8.95
CA ALA A 90 20.62 -5.45 9.75
C ALA A 90 21.31 -4.14 9.33
N GLU A 91 22.57 -4.20 8.92
CA GLU A 91 23.33 -3.02 8.50
C GLU A 91 22.88 -2.52 7.12
N THR A 92 22.59 -3.44 6.19
CA THR A 92 22.15 -3.09 4.83
C THR A 92 20.68 -2.69 4.73
N LEU A 93 19.89 -2.97 5.78
CA LEU A 93 18.50 -2.52 5.90
C LEU A 93 18.42 -1.03 6.23
N VAL A 94 19.45 -0.48 6.88
CA VAL A 94 19.54 0.94 7.18
C VAL A 94 19.57 1.74 5.86
N GLY A 95 18.76 2.79 5.79
CA GLY A 95 18.61 3.65 4.62
C GLY A 95 17.73 3.09 3.50
N THR A 96 17.13 1.91 3.68
CA THR A 96 16.20 1.32 2.71
C THR A 96 14.78 1.77 2.97
N ALA A 97 13.99 1.88 1.89
CA ALA A 97 12.57 2.14 1.98
C ALA A 97 11.76 1.05 1.29
N TRP A 98 10.65 0.68 1.90
CA TRP A 98 9.81 -0.44 1.50
C TRP A 98 8.35 -0.03 1.44
N GLU A 99 7.64 -0.48 0.42
CA GLU A 99 6.21 -0.28 0.31
C GLU A 99 5.47 -1.54 0.76
N ALA A 100 4.59 -1.36 1.75
CA ALA A 100 3.73 -2.41 2.28
C ALA A 100 2.26 -2.11 1.93
N PRO A 101 1.52 -3.11 1.40
CA PRO A 101 0.09 -2.96 1.19
C PRO A 101 -0.65 -2.97 2.53
N SER A 102 -1.44 -1.94 2.82
CA SER A 102 -2.35 -1.91 3.98
C SER A 102 -3.81 -1.77 3.53
N PRO A 103 -4.79 -2.12 4.38
CA PRO A 103 -6.22 -1.99 4.05
C PRO A 103 -6.65 -0.56 3.66
N TYR A 104 -5.89 0.45 4.08
CA TYR A 104 -6.22 1.86 3.91
C TYR A 104 -5.34 2.57 2.86
N GLY A 105 -4.48 1.83 2.16
CA GLY A 105 -3.53 2.35 1.19
C GLY A 105 -2.11 1.80 1.36
N PRO A 106 -1.21 2.02 0.39
CA PRO A 106 0.19 1.64 0.54
C PRO A 106 0.86 2.49 1.63
N VAL A 107 1.61 1.83 2.52
CA VAL A 107 2.45 2.48 3.53
C VAL A 107 3.89 2.38 3.09
N THR A 108 4.60 3.51 3.03
CA THR A 108 6.05 3.52 2.80
C THR A 108 6.77 3.48 4.13
N ILE A 109 7.67 2.52 4.32
CA ILE A 109 8.41 2.31 5.56
C ILE A 109 9.88 2.51 5.27
N GLU A 110 10.47 3.51 5.89
CA GLU A 110 11.89 3.78 5.85
C GLU A 110 12.56 3.26 7.12
N LEU A 111 13.63 2.48 6.96
CA LEU A 111 14.42 1.95 8.06
C LEU A 111 15.67 2.81 8.21
N GLY A 112 15.71 3.64 9.25
CA GLY A 112 16.82 4.52 9.57
C GLY A 112 17.87 3.89 10.50
N PRO A 113 19.02 4.56 10.69
CA PRO A 113 20.06 4.09 11.60
C PRO A 113 19.58 4.07 13.06
N ASN A 114 20.32 3.36 13.92
CA ASN A 114 20.04 3.26 15.37
C ASN A 114 18.65 2.68 15.71
N GLY A 115 18.09 1.86 14.80
CA GLY A 115 16.78 1.25 15.01
C GLY A 115 15.63 2.24 14.92
N GLN A 116 15.77 3.40 14.28
CA GLN A 116 14.65 4.30 14.00
C GLN A 116 13.94 3.92 12.71
N ALA A 117 12.61 3.87 12.71
CA ALA A 117 11.81 3.63 11.51
C ALA A 117 10.87 4.81 11.28
N VAL A 118 10.60 5.16 10.02
CA VAL A 118 9.63 6.18 9.66
C VAL A 118 8.63 5.58 8.69
N ALA A 119 7.37 5.52 9.10
CA ALA A 119 6.27 5.07 8.25
C ALA A 119 5.53 6.29 7.70
N HIS A 120 5.34 6.35 6.39
CA HIS A 120 4.58 7.37 5.70
C HIS A 120 3.31 6.75 5.11
N HIS A 121 2.17 7.36 5.41
CA HIS A 121 0.89 6.98 4.84
C HIS A 121 0.08 8.23 4.49
N SER A 122 -0.65 8.20 3.38
CA SER A 122 -1.34 9.38 2.83
C SER A 122 -2.35 10.02 3.78
N MET A 123 -3.02 9.21 4.62
CA MET A 123 -4.06 9.70 5.54
C MET A 123 -3.55 10.16 6.91
N VAL A 124 -2.41 9.64 7.38
CA VAL A 124 -1.90 9.90 8.74
C VAL A 124 -0.56 10.64 8.74
N GLY A 125 0.05 10.85 7.57
CA GLY A 125 1.36 11.48 7.45
C GLY A 125 2.50 10.55 7.86
N SER A 126 3.57 11.14 8.39
CA SER A 126 4.76 10.43 8.85
C SER A 126 4.65 10.06 10.33
N VAL A 127 4.81 8.78 10.64
CA VAL A 127 4.84 8.23 11.99
C VAL A 127 6.24 7.68 12.25
N THR A 128 6.90 8.19 13.27
CA THR A 128 8.20 7.68 13.70
C THR A 128 7.99 6.49 14.65
N GLY A 129 8.87 5.51 14.53
CA GLY A 129 8.88 4.32 15.36
C GLY A 129 10.27 3.74 15.47
N ASN A 130 10.33 2.50 15.89
CA ASN A 130 11.55 1.76 16.08
C ASN A 130 11.54 0.45 15.28
N TRP A 131 12.71 -0.04 14.91
CA TRP A 131 12.87 -1.35 14.32
C TRP A 131 14.08 -2.08 14.89
N SER A 132 14.03 -3.40 14.86
CA SER A 132 15.13 -4.26 15.24
C SER A 132 15.21 -5.48 14.32
N VAL A 133 16.39 -6.09 14.26
CA VAL A 133 16.63 -7.33 13.53
C VAL A 133 17.06 -8.41 14.51
N HIS A 134 16.40 -9.54 14.44
CA HIS A 134 16.67 -10.72 15.25
C HIS A 134 16.85 -11.91 14.30
N GLY A 135 18.09 -12.21 13.91
CA GLY A 135 18.40 -13.23 12.93
C GLY A 135 17.84 -12.89 11.55
N SER A 136 16.94 -13.73 11.03
CA SER A 136 16.27 -13.52 9.74
C SER A 136 14.97 -12.71 9.85
N LYS A 137 14.64 -12.17 11.01
CA LYS A 137 13.38 -11.43 11.24
C LYS A 137 13.65 -9.97 11.54
N VAL A 138 12.88 -9.09 10.92
CA VAL A 138 12.82 -7.66 11.16
C VAL A 138 11.52 -7.36 11.87
N ARG A 139 11.57 -6.70 13.02
CA ARG A 139 10.39 -6.19 13.72
C ARG A 139 10.41 -4.68 13.65
N ALA A 140 9.41 -4.09 13.04
CA ALA A 140 9.15 -2.64 13.09
C ALA A 140 7.97 -2.37 14.02
N SER A 141 8.01 -1.27 14.77
CA SER A 141 6.95 -0.84 15.66
C SER A 141 6.81 0.66 15.54
N VAL A 142 5.59 1.14 15.33
CA VAL A 142 5.25 2.57 15.23
C VAL A 142 4.10 2.87 16.17
N SER A 143 4.07 4.07 16.75
CA SER A 143 3.01 4.48 17.66
C SER A 143 2.32 5.72 17.12
N PHE A 144 1.01 5.63 16.92
CA PHE A 144 0.18 6.72 16.42
C PHE A 144 -1.07 6.85 17.30
N MET A 145 -1.37 8.06 17.76
CA MET A 145 -2.53 8.35 18.63
C MET A 145 -2.63 7.45 19.89
N GLY A 146 -1.49 7.07 20.47
CA GLY A 146 -1.44 6.17 21.63
C GLY A 146 -1.65 4.69 21.31
N GLN A 147 -1.86 4.33 20.04
CA GLN A 147 -1.92 2.95 19.58
C GLN A 147 -0.59 2.54 18.96
N SER A 148 0.02 1.48 19.49
CA SER A 148 1.23 0.89 18.91
C SER A 148 0.86 -0.16 17.88
N MET A 149 1.41 -0.04 16.67
CA MET A 149 1.33 -1.03 15.62
C MET A 149 2.70 -1.65 15.40
N SER A 150 2.80 -2.97 15.56
CA SER A 150 4.02 -3.72 15.26
C SER A 150 3.85 -4.61 14.03
N MET A 151 4.91 -4.70 13.24
CA MET A 151 4.97 -5.44 12.00
C MET A 151 6.22 -6.33 11.99
N ASP A 152 6.02 -7.63 11.82
CA ASP A 152 7.10 -8.59 11.65
C ASP A 152 7.28 -8.91 10.16
N ALA A 153 8.52 -8.78 9.68
CA ALA A 153 8.94 -9.13 8.33
C ALA A 153 10.08 -10.16 8.37
N ASP A 154 10.05 -11.13 7.47
CA ASP A 154 11.12 -12.10 7.28
C ASP A 154 12.05 -11.64 6.15
N ILE A 155 13.35 -11.73 6.39
CA ILE A 155 14.38 -11.49 5.39
C ILE A 155 14.53 -12.76 4.54
N LYS A 156 14.20 -12.67 3.25
CA LYS A 156 14.43 -13.75 2.28
C LYS A 156 15.31 -13.26 1.14
N GLY A 157 16.61 -13.55 1.24
CA GLY A 157 17.62 -13.11 0.28
C GLY A 157 17.75 -11.58 0.28
N ASN A 158 17.31 -10.95 -0.81
CA ASN A 158 17.32 -9.50 -1.00
C ASN A 158 15.93 -8.84 -0.89
N ASN A 159 14.92 -9.56 -0.39
CA ASN A 159 13.58 -9.02 -0.16
C ASN A 159 13.13 -9.17 1.30
N LEU A 160 12.32 -8.23 1.75
CA LEU A 160 11.53 -8.36 2.97
C LEU A 160 10.18 -8.99 2.62
N GLN A 161 9.73 -9.95 3.44
CA GLN A 161 8.40 -10.56 3.32
C GLN A 161 7.59 -10.32 4.58
N VAL A 162 6.37 -9.84 4.42
CA VAL A 162 5.42 -9.65 5.52
C VAL A 162 4.27 -10.62 5.30
N GLN A 163 3.99 -11.47 6.29
CA GLN A 163 2.87 -12.42 6.22
C GLN A 163 2.90 -13.27 4.91
N GLY A 164 4.11 -13.60 4.42
CA GLY A 164 4.31 -14.35 3.17
C GLY A 164 4.23 -13.53 1.88
N ARG A 165 3.99 -12.21 1.94
CA ARG A 165 3.98 -11.30 0.79
C ARG A 165 5.29 -10.52 0.73
N SER A 166 5.98 -10.55 -0.42
CA SER A 166 7.16 -9.72 -0.64
C SER A 166 6.79 -8.24 -0.65
N LEU A 167 7.50 -7.45 0.15
CA LEU A 167 7.46 -6.01 0.09
C LEU A 167 8.20 -5.51 -1.13
N ARG A 168 7.73 -4.40 -1.69
CA ARG A 168 8.40 -3.75 -2.81
C ARG A 168 9.48 -2.83 -2.26
N LYS A 169 10.73 -3.07 -2.65
CA LYS A 169 11.84 -2.16 -2.34
C LYS A 169 11.71 -0.89 -3.19
N LEU A 170 11.76 0.27 -2.55
CA LEU A 170 11.74 1.58 -3.21
C LEU A 170 13.15 2.14 -3.40
N ARG A 171 14.06 1.89 -2.44
CA ARG A 171 15.49 2.22 -2.51
C ARG A 171 16.33 1.25 -1.69
#